data_AF-A0A3D4NZU0-F1
#
_entry.id   AF-A0A3D4NZU0-F1
#
_cell.length_a   1.000
_cell.length_b   1.000
_cell.length_c   1.000
_cell.angle_alpha   90.00
_cell.angle_beta   90.00
_cell.angle_gamma   90.00
#
_symmetry.space_group_name_H-M   'P 1'
#
loop_
_entity.id
_entity.type
_entity.pdbx_description
1 polymer ?
#
loop_
_entity_poly.entity_id
_entity_poly.type
_entity_poly.pdbx_seq_one_letter_code
_entity_poly.pdbx_strand_id
1 'polypeptide(L)'
;SRPEDSIKLGRMVVQNCIFPLYEVENGEKYTLNIKPREKKPVNDYLRLQGRFRHLKEEDLKFIQAEVDHNWERLLKLCEPK
;
A
#
# COMPACT_ATOMS: atom_id res chain seq x y z
N SER A 1 -13.17 -11.08 -5.21
CA SER A 1 -13.83 -9.80 -5.42
C SER A 1 -14.77 -9.91 -6.60
N ARG A 2 -15.84 -9.11 -6.60
CA ARG A 2 -16.76 -9.01 -7.73
C ARG A 2 -16.43 -7.75 -8.54
N PRO A 3 -16.81 -7.65 -9.83
CA PRO A 3 -16.50 -6.48 -10.65
C PRO A 3 -16.94 -5.13 -10.03
N GLU A 4 -18.05 -5.11 -9.30
CA GLU A 4 -18.57 -3.92 -8.59
C GLU A 4 -17.68 -3.44 -7.44
N ASP A 5 -16.78 -4.28 -6.93
CA ASP A 5 -15.86 -3.91 -5.83
C ASP A 5 -14.65 -3.09 -6.33
N SER A 6 -14.49 -2.89 -7.64
CA SER A 6 -13.30 -2.28 -8.26
C SER A 6 -12.87 -0.95 -7.62
N ILE A 7 -13.79 0.00 -7.48
CA ILE A 7 -13.51 1.31 -6.87
C ILE A 7 -13.16 1.19 -5.38
N LYS A 8 -13.86 0.31 -4.67
CA LYS A 8 -13.59 0.05 -3.25
C LYS A 8 -12.18 -0.51 -3.06
N LEU A 9 -11.79 -1.50 -3.86
CA LEU A 9 -10.46 -2.11 -3.80
C LEU A 9 -9.36 -1.12 -4.20
N GLY A 10 -9.60 -0.28 -5.22
CA GLY A 10 -8.67 0.77 -5.63
C GLY A 10 -8.43 1.81 -4.54
N ARG A 11 -9.45 2.20 -3.77
CA ARG A 11 -9.27 3.05 -2.60
C ARG A 11 -8.53 2.33 -1.48
N MET A 12 -8.86 1.06 -1.25
CA MET A 12 -8.33 0.29 -0.13
C MET A 12 -6.82 0.03 -0.27
N VAL A 13 -6.35 -0.32 -1.46
CA VAL A 13 -4.90 -0.57 -1.70
C VAL A 13 -4.02 0.65 -1.37
N VAL A 14 -4.55 1.86 -1.56
CA VAL A 14 -3.90 3.12 -1.15
C VAL A 14 -3.93 3.29 0.38
N GLN A 15 -5.07 3.03 1.02
CA GLN A 15 -5.21 3.12 2.49
C GLN A 15 -4.37 2.09 3.25
N ASN A 16 -4.07 0.94 2.64
CA ASN A 16 -3.16 -0.07 3.16
C ASN A 16 -1.67 0.25 2.88
N CYS A 17 -1.38 1.34 2.16
CA CYS A 17 -0.07 1.72 1.65
C CYS A 17 0.62 0.67 0.76
N ILE A 18 -0.14 -0.31 0.23
CA ILE A 18 0.38 -1.30 -0.73
C ILE A 18 0.70 -0.62 -2.06
N PHE A 19 -0.14 0.34 -2.45
CA PHE A 19 0.09 1.19 -3.62
C PHE A 19 -0.01 2.65 -3.19
N PRO A 20 1.07 3.25 -2.66
CA PRO A 20 1.04 4.62 -2.19
C PRO A 20 0.84 5.60 -3.36
N LEU A 21 0.11 6.68 -3.12
CA LEU A 21 -0.12 7.73 -4.11
C LEU A 21 0.81 8.92 -3.81
N TYR A 22 1.81 9.11 -4.66
CA TYR A 22 2.83 10.14 -4.55
C TYR A 22 3.29 10.58 -5.95
N GLU A 23 3.88 11.76 -6.03
CA GLU A 23 4.48 12.35 -7.22
C GLU A 23 6.00 12.43 -7.04
N VAL A 24 6.73 12.30 -8.15
CA VAL A 24 8.17 12.50 -8.20
C VAL A 24 8.48 13.52 -9.30
N GLU A 25 8.94 14.70 -8.89
CA GLU A 25 9.30 15.77 -9.81
C GLU A 25 10.83 15.76 -10.03
N ASN A 26 11.24 15.64 -11.30
CA ASN A 26 12.65 15.61 -11.74
C ASN A 26 13.52 14.51 -11.07
N GLY A 27 12.91 13.47 -10.50
CA GLY A 27 13.64 12.42 -9.77
C GLY A 27 14.13 12.82 -8.38
N GLU A 28 13.88 14.06 -7.95
CA GLU A 28 14.49 14.64 -6.74
C GLU A 28 13.44 14.99 -5.68
N LYS A 29 12.31 15.57 -6.08
CA LYS A 29 11.27 16.04 -5.14
C LYS A 29 10.13 15.04 -5.09
N TYR A 30 9.94 14.43 -3.93
CA TYR A 30 8.89 13.45 -3.68
C TYR A 30 7.76 14.11 -2.89
N THR A 31 6.55 14.10 -3.44
CA THR A 31 5.36 14.67 -2.79
C THR A 31 4.36 13.56 -2.52
N LEU A 32 4.08 13.26 -1.26
CA LEU A 32 3.06 12.29 -0.88
C LEU A 32 1.66 12.91 -1.03
N ASN A 33 0.85 12.44 -1.98
CA ASN A 33 -0.48 13.00 -2.24
C ASN A 33 -1.54 12.50 -1.25
N ILE A 34 -1.44 11.24 -0.82
CA ILE A 34 -2.36 10.65 0.16
C ILE A 34 -1.56 10.02 1.29
N LYS A 35 -1.71 10.58 2.49
CA LYS A 35 -1.25 9.98 3.75
C LYS A 35 -2.46 9.40 4.49
N PRO A 36 -2.61 8.06 4.55
CA PRO A 36 -3.67 7.45 5.36
C PRO A 36 -3.53 7.88 6.82
N ARG A 37 -4.66 8.15 7.50
CA ARG A 37 -4.67 8.48 8.93
C ARG A 37 -4.16 7.32 9.78
N GLU A 38 -4.50 6.11 9.37
CA GLU A 38 -4.10 4.87 10.00
C GLU A 38 -3.74 3.87 8.88
N LYS A 39 -2.58 3.25 8.99
CA LYS A 39 -2.13 2.23 8.04
C LYS A 39 -2.79 0.90 8.39
N LYS A 40 -3.73 0.46 7.55
CA LYS A 40 -4.44 -0.81 7.73
C LYS A 40 -3.55 -2.01 7.34
N PRO A 41 -3.70 -3.19 7.99
CA PRO A 41 -2.94 -4.40 7.64
C PRO A 41 -3.16 -4.83 6.19
N VAL A 42 -2.12 -5.32 5.51
CA VAL A 42 -2.20 -5.73 4.09
C VAL A 42 -3.24 -6.81 3.86
N ASN A 43 -3.48 -7.66 4.87
CA ASN A 43 -4.44 -8.75 4.80
C ASN A 43 -5.90 -8.29 4.59
N ASP A 44 -6.26 -7.06 5.01
CA ASP A 44 -7.58 -6.50 4.73
C ASP A 44 -7.89 -6.41 3.23
N TYR A 45 -6.85 -6.17 2.42
CA TYR A 45 -6.91 -6.12 0.97
C TYR A 45 -6.73 -7.48 0.31
N LEU A 46 -5.74 -8.25 0.76
CA LEU A 46 -5.37 -9.51 0.11
C LEU A 46 -6.51 -10.54 0.21
N ARG A 47 -7.16 -10.68 1.37
CA ARG A 47 -8.23 -11.67 1.59
C ARG A 47 -9.46 -11.50 0.71
N LEU A 48 -9.70 -10.29 0.18
CA LEU A 48 -10.86 -10.02 -0.68
C LEU A 48 -10.67 -10.48 -2.13
N GLN A 49 -9.44 -10.83 -2.53
CA GLN A 49 -9.09 -11.13 -3.91
C GLN A 49 -8.70 -12.59 -4.07
N GLY A 50 -9.40 -13.32 -4.94
CA GLY A 50 -9.21 -14.76 -5.13
C GLY A 50 -7.78 -15.16 -5.51
N ARG A 51 -7.07 -14.30 -6.25
CA ARG A 51 -5.67 -14.52 -6.66
C ARG A 51 -4.68 -14.69 -5.50
N PHE A 52 -5.03 -14.22 -4.30
CA PHE A 52 -4.17 -14.30 -3.11
C PHE A 52 -4.62 -15.38 -2.11
N ARG A 53 -5.62 -16.20 -2.44
CA ARG A 53 -6.17 -17.21 -1.51
C ARG A 53 -5.16 -18.29 -1.10
N HIS A 54 -4.13 -18.52 -1.90
CA HIS A 54 -3.10 -19.54 -1.63
C HIS A 54 -2.02 -19.10 -0.65
N LEU A 55 -1.98 -17.80 -0.29
CA LEU A 55 -0.98 -17.26 0.62
C LEU A 55 -1.18 -17.79 2.03
N LYS A 56 -0.08 -18.14 2.67
CA LYS A 56 -0.02 -18.59 4.07
C LYS A 56 0.32 -17.41 4.99
N GLU A 57 0.27 -17.64 6.29
CA GLU A 57 0.61 -16.62 7.29
C GLU A 57 2.04 -16.08 7.15
N GLU A 58 2.99 -16.95 6.79
CA GLU A 58 4.38 -16.55 6.51
C GLU A 58 4.49 -15.57 5.34
N ASP A 59 3.76 -15.84 4.25
CA ASP A 59 3.70 -14.94 3.09
C ASP A 59 3.06 -13.60 3.46
N LEU A 60 1.99 -13.62 4.26
CA LEU A 60 1.31 -12.39 4.71
C LEU A 60 2.23 -11.54 5.59
N LYS A 61 3.02 -12.16 6.48
CA LYS A 61 4.01 -11.46 7.31
C LYS A 61 5.12 -10.85 6.46
N PHE A 62 5.62 -11.60 5.48
CA PHE A 62 6.63 -11.13 4.54
C PHE A 62 6.13 -9.90 3.75
N ILE A 63 4.94 -10.01 3.14
CA ILE A 63 4.34 -8.91 2.36
C ILE A 63 4.09 -7.69 3.25
N GLN A 64 3.60 -7.88 4.48
CA GLN A 64 3.38 -6.80 5.43
C GLN A 64 4.70 -6.05 5.71
N ALA A 65 5.77 -6.78 6.03
CA ALA A 65 7.08 -6.20 6.30
C ALA A 65 7.66 -5.45 5.08
N GLU A 66 7.50 -5.98 3.87
CA GLU A 66 7.94 -5.32 2.65
C GLU A 66 7.17 -4.00 2.40
N VAL A 67 5.85 -4.02 2.59
CA VAL A 67 5.00 -2.82 2.46
C VAL A 67 5.36 -1.79 3.52
N ASP A 68 5.62 -2.21 4.76
CA ASP A 68 6.07 -1.32 5.85
C ASP A 68 7.42 -0.67 5.51
N HIS A 69 8.41 -1.46 5.09
CA HIS A 69 9.72 -0.97 4.68
C HIS A 69 9.64 0.05 3.53
N ASN A 70 8.89 -0.27 2.48
CA ASN A 70 8.73 0.61 1.32
C ASN A 70 8.00 1.91 1.68
N TRP A 71 7.01 1.83 2.57
CA TRP A 71 6.30 2.99 3.07
C TRP A 71 7.21 3.92 3.89
N GLU A 72 7.99 3.37 4.82
CA GLU A 72 8.96 4.15 5.59
C GLU A 72 10.02 4.80 4.70
N ARG A 73 10.53 4.07 3.70
CA ARG A 73 11.46 4.61 2.71
C ARG A 73 10.85 5.78 1.95
N LEU A 74 9.59 5.67 1.51
CA LEU A 74 8.89 6.76 0.83
C LEU A 74 8.72 7.98 1.74
N LEU A 75 8.35 7.78 3.01
CA LEU A 75 8.21 8.87 3.97
C LEU A 75 9.52 9.66 4.13
N LYS A 76 10.66 8.95 4.24
CA LYS A 76 11.99 9.58 4.28
C LYS A 76 12.33 10.36 3.01
N LEU A 77 11.92 9.87 1.83
CA LEU A 77 12.13 10.60 0.57
C LEU A 77 11.28 11.88 0.49
N CYS A 78 10.14 11.92 1.17
CA CYS A 78 9.27 13.09 1.25
C CYS A 78 9.68 14.09 2.34
N GLU A 79 10.63 13.76 3.21
CA GLU A 79 11.14 14.70 4.21
C GLU A 79 11.99 15.78 3.52
N PRO A 80 11.78 17.07 3.84
CA PRO A 80 12.65 18.13 3.35
C PRO A 80 14.07 17.91 3.90
N LYS A 81 15.08 18.13 3.05
CA LYS A 81 16.49 18.10 3.44
C LYS A 81 16.86 19.24 4.37
#